data_AF-D1KD85-F1
#
_entry.id   AF-D1KD85-F1
#
_cell.length_a   1.000
_cell.length_b   1.000
_cell.length_c   1.000
_cell.angle_alpha   90.00
_cell.angle_beta   90.00
_cell.angle_gamma   90.00
#
_symmetry.space_group_name_H-M   'P 1'
#
loop_
_entity.id
_entity.type
_entity.pdbx_description
1 polymer ?
#
loop_
_entity_poly.entity_id
_entity_poly.type
_entity_poly.pdbx_seq_one_letter_code
_entity_poly.pdbx_strand_id
1 'polypeptide(L)'
;MKEIQNFILIILLGISINAYAEKSILFQDKTITIYTDNTVIYADGSAPVFKSSSTWVEEDFFTQQDKYCEVDSKYIDKLKKGLKIKAQQ
;
A
#
# COMPACT_ATOMS: atom_id res chain seq x y z
N MET A 1 -47.82 17.80 12.66
CA MET A 1 -47.14 16.52 12.31
C MET A 1 -46.33 16.63 11.01
N LYS A 2 -46.92 17.07 9.89
CA LYS A 2 -46.18 17.24 8.61
C LYS A 2 -44.97 18.18 8.69
N GLU A 3 -45.11 19.33 9.36
CA GLU A 3 -44.02 20.31 9.55
C GLU A 3 -42.83 19.73 10.32
N ILE A 4 -43.11 18.99 11.39
CA ILE A 4 -42.09 18.34 12.22
C ILE A 4 -41.39 17.22 11.44
N GLN A 5 -42.14 16.43 10.67
CA GLN A 5 -41.57 15.42 9.78
C GLN A 5 -40.63 16.04 8.74
N ASN A 6 -41.04 17.14 8.10
CA ASN A 6 -40.21 17.85 7.13
C ASN A 6 -38.91 18.37 7.76
N PHE A 7 -38.99 18.93 8.97
CA PHE A 7 -37.83 19.44 9.68
C PHE A 7 -36.83 18.33 10.01
N ILE A 8 -37.32 17.18 10.49
CA ILE A 8 -36.48 15.99 10.74
C ILE A 8 -35.84 15.49 9.45
N LEU A 9 -36.56 15.50 8.33
CA LEU A 9 -36.07 15.04 7.04
C LEU A 9 -34.94 15.93 6.49
N ILE A 10 -35.05 17.25 6.66
CA ILE A 10 -34.02 18.23 6.28
C ILE A 10 -32.76 18.03 7.12
N ILE A 11 -32.91 17.82 8.44
CA ILE A 11 -31.79 17.53 9.32
C ILE A 11 -31.09 16.24 8.85
N LEU A 12 -31.84 15.16 8.62
CA LEU A 12 -31.31 13.87 8.20
C LEU A 12 -30.52 13.95 6.88
N LEU A 13 -31.03 14.72 5.91
CA LEU A 13 -30.33 15.00 4.66
C LEU A 13 -29.04 15.82 4.87
N GLY A 14 -29.08 16.82 5.76
CA GLY A 14 -27.93 17.65 6.10
C GLY A 14 -26.78 16.91 6.80
N ILE A 15 -27.07 15.85 7.56
CA ILE A 15 -26.01 14.99 8.15
C ILE A 15 -25.43 14.00 7.13
N SER A 16 -26.22 13.58 6.13
CA SER A 16 -25.81 12.57 5.14
C SER A 16 -24.78 13.07 4.11
N ILE A 17 -24.69 14.39 3.87
CA ILE A 17 -23.72 15.00 2.93
C ILE A 17 -22.25 14.92 3.40
N ASN A 18 -21.99 14.56 4.65
CA ASN A 18 -20.63 14.37 5.17
C ASN A 18 -20.16 12.91 5.19
N ALA A 19 -20.94 12.00 4.61
CA ALA A 19 -20.52 10.61 4.42
C ALA A 19 -19.54 10.54 3.23
N TYR A 20 -18.29 10.91 3.46
CA TYR A 20 -17.21 10.61 2.54
C TYR A 20 -16.94 9.11 2.60
N ALA A 21 -17.02 8.43 1.46
CA ALA A 21 -16.59 7.05 1.38
C ALA A 21 -15.09 7.00 1.72
N GLU A 22 -14.76 6.40 2.85
CA GLU A 22 -13.38 6.19 3.25
C GLU A 22 -12.70 5.32 2.18
N LYS A 23 -11.62 5.85 1.60
CA LYS A 23 -10.87 5.12 0.57
C LYS A 23 -10.27 3.88 1.20
N SER A 24 -10.53 2.71 0.63
CA SER A 24 -9.91 1.48 1.10
C SER A 24 -8.40 1.52 0.90
N ILE A 25 -7.66 1.19 1.96
CA ILE A 25 -6.19 1.15 1.96
C ILE A 25 -5.76 -0.18 1.36
N LEU A 26 -4.94 -0.12 0.31
CA LEU A 26 -4.30 -1.28 -0.31
C LEU A 26 -3.00 -1.63 0.44
N PHE A 27 -2.23 -0.62 0.82
CA PHE A 27 -0.96 -0.78 1.53
C PHE A 27 -0.64 0.47 2.35
N GLN A 28 -0.03 0.29 3.52
CA GLN A 28 0.42 1.39 4.36
C GLN A 28 1.70 1.02 5.11
N ASP A 29 2.67 1.93 5.14
CA ASP A 29 3.84 1.87 6.00
C ASP A 29 4.05 3.20 6.76
N LYS A 30 5.25 3.40 7.33
CA LYS A 30 5.61 4.62 8.09
C LYS A 30 5.76 5.88 7.23
N THR A 31 5.87 5.70 5.92
CA THR A 31 6.25 6.72 4.94
C THR A 31 5.19 6.95 3.88
N ILE A 32 4.38 5.93 3.53
CA ILE A 32 3.46 5.98 2.40
C ILE A 32 2.16 5.21 2.69
N THR A 33 1.07 5.72 2.12
CA THR A 33 -0.23 5.05 2.05
C THR A 33 -0.65 4.96 0.58
N ILE A 34 -1.00 3.75 0.15
CA ILE A 34 -1.52 3.44 -1.18
C ILE A 34 -2.97 2.99 -1.02
N TYR A 35 -3.88 3.67 -1.72
CA TYR A 35 -5.29 3.33 -1.75
C TYR A 35 -5.61 2.43 -2.94
N THR A 36 -6.72 1.70 -2.84
CA THR A 36 -7.19 0.81 -3.91
C THR A 36 -7.60 1.55 -5.18
N ASP A 37 -7.81 2.86 -5.12
CA ASP A 37 -8.10 3.72 -6.28
C ASP A 37 -6.82 4.26 -6.95
N ASN A 38 -5.65 3.68 -6.62
CA ASN A 38 -4.32 4.10 -7.07
C ASN A 38 -3.86 5.48 -6.56
N THR A 39 -4.58 6.08 -5.62
CA THR A 39 -4.07 7.27 -4.92
C THR A 39 -2.90 6.86 -4.04
N VAL A 40 -1.82 7.63 -4.10
CA VAL A 40 -0.65 7.45 -3.23
C VAL A 40 -0.40 8.77 -2.49
N ILE A 41 -0.15 8.69 -1.19
CA ILE A 41 0.21 9.85 -0.36
C ILE A 41 1.31 9.48 0.62
N TYR A 42 2.18 10.43 0.90
CA TYR A 42 3.17 10.31 1.97
C TYR A 42 2.50 10.43 3.35
N ALA A 43 3.22 10.00 4.39
CA ALA A 43 2.75 10.07 5.77
C ALA A 43 2.46 11.50 6.27
N ASP A 44 3.03 12.53 5.62
CA ASP A 44 2.75 13.94 5.89
C ASP A 44 1.50 14.46 5.14
N GLY A 45 0.82 13.60 4.37
CA GLY A 45 -0.37 13.92 3.58
C GLY A 45 -0.06 14.55 2.22
N SER A 46 1.21 14.75 1.87
CA SER A 46 1.60 15.30 0.57
C SER A 46 1.54 14.25 -0.54
N ALA A 47 1.23 14.71 -1.76
CA ALA A 47 1.22 13.85 -2.94
C ALA A 47 2.67 13.57 -3.40
N PRO A 48 3.03 12.31 -3.70
CA PRO A 48 4.35 11.98 -4.17
C PRO A 48 4.63 12.56 -5.55
N VAL A 49 5.82 13.15 -5.70
CA VAL A 49 6.33 13.60 -7.00
C VAL A 49 7.26 12.52 -7.54
N PHE A 50 6.73 11.68 -8.43
CA PHE A 50 7.53 10.68 -9.11
C PHE A 50 8.39 11.35 -10.18
N LYS A 51 9.69 11.05 -10.17
CA LYS A 51 10.64 11.43 -11.21
C LYS A 51 11.22 10.15 -11.80
N SER A 52 11.51 10.18 -13.10
CA SER A 52 12.24 9.09 -13.74
C SER A 52 13.56 8.87 -13.00
N SER A 53 13.81 7.63 -12.59
CA SER A 53 15.09 7.29 -11.98
C SER A 53 16.18 7.36 -13.04
N SER A 54 17.29 8.03 -12.72
CA SER A 54 18.45 8.11 -13.61
C SER A 54 19.23 6.79 -13.69
N THR A 55 18.94 5.84 -12.81
CA THR A 55 19.62 4.54 -12.73
C THR A 55 18.70 3.37 -13.05
N TRP A 56 17.40 3.61 -13.24
CA TRP A 56 16.47 2.55 -13.60
C TRP A 56 16.63 2.20 -15.07
N VAL A 57 16.95 0.94 -15.33
CA VAL A 57 16.93 0.33 -16.66
C VAL A 57 15.70 -0.54 -16.70
N GLU A 58 14.88 -0.43 -17.74
CA GLU A 58 13.74 -1.33 -17.91
C GLU A 58 14.27 -2.74 -18.15
N GLU A 59 13.94 -3.65 -17.22
CA GLU A 59 14.38 -5.04 -17.25
C GLU A 59 13.26 -5.92 -17.79
N ASP A 60 13.59 -6.96 -18.54
CA ASP A 60 12.60 -7.91 -19.02
C ASP A 60 12.03 -8.77 -17.87
N PHE A 61 10.89 -9.39 -18.13
CA PHE A 61 10.16 -10.21 -17.16
C PHE A 61 11.03 -11.30 -16.51
N PHE A 62 11.86 -12.01 -17.28
CA PHE A 62 12.69 -13.09 -16.77
C PHE A 62 13.81 -12.54 -15.88
N THR A 63 14.45 -11.44 -16.29
CA THR A 63 15.46 -10.77 -15.46
C THR A 63 14.89 -10.29 -14.12
N GLN A 64 13.67 -9.75 -14.12
CA GLN A 64 13.00 -9.35 -12.88
C GLN A 64 12.64 -10.56 -11.99
N GLN A 65 12.15 -11.65 -12.60
CA GLN A 65 11.82 -12.88 -11.88
C GLN A 65 13.04 -13.47 -11.18
N ASP A 66 14.18 -13.58 -11.88
CA ASP A 66 15.43 -14.12 -11.34
C ASP A 66 16.02 -13.28 -10.20
N LYS A 67 15.83 -11.96 -10.25
CA LYS A 67 16.39 -11.01 -9.27
C LYS A 67 15.53 -10.83 -8.04
N TYR A 68 14.22 -10.74 -8.20
CA TYR A 68 13.32 -10.34 -7.12
C TYR A 68 12.42 -11.48 -6.63
N CYS A 69 12.08 -12.46 -7.48
CA CYS A 69 11.18 -13.55 -7.11
C CYS A 69 11.94 -14.83 -6.70
N GLU A 70 13.11 -15.12 -7.29
CA GLU A 70 13.90 -16.32 -6.95
C GLU A 70 14.86 -16.13 -5.76
N VAL A 71 14.77 -15.02 -5.03
CA VAL A 71 15.67 -14.75 -3.90
C VAL A 71 15.51 -15.80 -2.80
N ASP A 72 14.28 -16.26 -2.55
CA ASP A 72 13.99 -17.24 -1.50
C ASP A 72 14.63 -18.61 -1.79
N SER A 73 14.65 -19.07 -3.04
CA SER A 73 15.28 -20.36 -3.38
C SER A 73 16.80 -20.32 -3.23
N LYS A 74 17.45 -19.19 -3.60
CA LYS A 74 18.90 -19.00 -3.48
C LYS A 74 19.38 -18.80 -2.04
N TYR A 75 18.56 -18.19 -1.16
CA TYR A 75 18.94 -17.93 0.24
C TYR A 75 18.63 -19.08 1.20
N ILE A 76 17.68 -19.96 0.89
CA ILE A 76 17.40 -21.16 1.71
C ILE A 76 18.67 -22.02 1.88
N ASP A 77 19.46 -22.20 0.82
CA ASP A 77 20.68 -23.02 0.89
C ASP A 77 21.81 -22.34 1.69
N LYS A 78 21.96 -21.01 1.57
CA LYS A 78 22.88 -20.23 2.41
C LYS A 78 22.49 -20.27 3.89
N LEU A 79 21.20 -20.13 4.19
CA LEU A 79 20.66 -20.21 5.55
C LEU A 79 20.88 -21.61 6.15
N LYS A 80 20.52 -22.67 5.42
CA LYS A 80 20.75 -24.06 5.85
C LYS A 80 22.23 -24.35 6.08
N LYS A 81 23.13 -23.84 5.24
CA LYS A 81 24.58 -24.02 5.38
C LYS A 81 25.13 -23.27 6.60
N GLY A 82 24.67 -22.04 6.85
CA GLY A 82 25.05 -21.27 8.04
C GLY A 82 24.56 -21.90 9.35
N LEU A 83 23.35 -22.48 9.35
CA LEU A 83 22.78 -23.18 10.51
C LEU A 83 23.53 -24.49 10.82
N LYS A 84 23.95 -25.24 9.79
CA LYS A 84 24.75 -26.47 9.99
C LYS A 84 26.13 -26.20 10.59
N ILE A 85 26.76 -25.08 10.24
CA ILE A 85 28.07 -24.68 10.79
C ILE A 85 27.94 -24.33 12.29
N LYS A 86 26.85 -23.69 12.71
CA LYS A 86 26.59 -23.38 14.13
C LYS A 86 26.24 -24.60 14.99
N ALA A 87 25.69 -25.66 14.40
CA ALA A 87 25.32 -26.88 15.13
C ALA A 87 26.51 -27.85 15.36
N GLN A 88 27.67 -27.58 14.75
CA GLN A 88 28.88 -28.40 14.85
C GLN A 88 30.02 -27.74 15.64
N GLN A 89 29.77 -26.55 16.22
CA GLN A 89 30.60 -25.93 17.27
C GLN A 89 29.93 -26.12 18.62
#